data_AF-A0A6V7LDW0-F1
#
_entry.id   AF-A0A6V7LDW0-F1
#
_cell.length_a   1.000
_cell.length_b   1.000
_cell.length_c   1.000
_cell.angle_alpha   90.00
_cell.angle_beta   90.00
_cell.angle_gamma   90.00
#
_symmetry.space_group_name_H-M   'P 1'
#
loop_
_entity.id
_entity.type
_entity.pdbx_description
1 polymer ?
#
loop_
_entity_poly.entity_id
_entity_poly.type
_entity_poly.pdbx_seq_one_letter_code
_entity_poly.pdbx_strand_id
1 'polypeptide(L)'
;YLNYFSHHPKYQKIGTIYNLVNRAILLAEPEFQLKNLAFVRQSLIRNGYPHRMVKSAIYHRQEYFLLPKHYYDEAHPRRNANNHEGPLRITLPYVASLSEALQRNLAKFRICLSFRNDSNLRFLFTGDRDVRERFQLINTVYSISCLGCRFIFINHTKKSLGEEIAKLYQSLRDPKTVMTGNRLTEHASIYPHDFDFINVKILAVERSSKRRELLTLTFREQAFPAADQTIDKISSVSQTYSDLFH
;
A
#
# COMPACT_ATOMS: atom_id res chain seq x y z
N TYR A 1 22.57 -9.15 0.60
CA TYR A 1 22.24 -7.87 -0.08
C TYR A 1 21.20 -8.15 -1.15
N LEU A 2 20.59 -7.12 -1.75
CA LEU A 2 19.71 -7.31 -2.91
C LEU A 2 20.48 -8.11 -3.97
N ASN A 3 19.90 -9.16 -4.55
CA ASN A 3 20.55 -9.93 -5.62
C ASN A 3 20.43 -9.16 -6.95
N TYR A 4 21.47 -9.16 -7.80
CA TYR A 4 21.44 -8.42 -9.07
C TYR A 4 20.39 -8.93 -10.06
N PHE A 5 20.05 -10.22 -10.04
CA PHE A 5 19.03 -10.82 -10.91
C PHE A 5 17.62 -10.69 -10.35
N SER A 6 17.45 -10.07 -9.17
CA SER A 6 16.12 -9.77 -8.64
C SER A 6 15.36 -8.81 -9.57
N HIS A 7 14.03 -8.94 -9.57
CA HIS A 7 13.10 -8.10 -10.33
C HIS A 7 12.97 -6.72 -9.66
N HIS A 8 14.04 -5.95 -9.71
CA HIS A 8 14.12 -4.60 -9.17
C HIS A 8 14.68 -3.67 -10.26
N PRO A 9 14.21 -2.42 -10.34
CA PRO A 9 14.77 -1.42 -11.24
C PRO A 9 16.27 -1.23 -11.04
N LYS A 10 16.97 -0.93 -12.13
CA LYS A 10 18.43 -0.67 -12.10
C LYS A 10 18.84 0.40 -11.09
N TYR A 11 18.06 1.47 -10.95
CA TYR A 11 18.37 2.55 -10.01
C TYR A 11 18.35 2.08 -8.54
N GLN A 12 17.48 1.12 -8.18
CA GLN A 12 17.46 0.55 -6.82
C GLN A 12 18.68 -0.32 -6.56
N LYS A 13 19.13 -1.06 -7.58
CA LYS A 13 20.37 -1.87 -7.50
C LYS A 13 21.59 -0.97 -7.30
N ILE A 14 21.68 0.15 -8.02
CA ILE A 14 22.73 1.16 -7.83
C ILE A 14 22.62 1.80 -6.44
N GLY A 15 21.40 2.17 -6.01
CA GLY A 15 21.17 2.73 -4.68
C GLY A 15 21.60 1.79 -3.54
N THR A 16 21.47 0.47 -3.74
CA THR A 16 22.02 -0.53 -2.81
C THR A 16 23.54 -0.40 -2.70
N ILE A 17 24.25 -0.26 -3.82
CA ILE A 17 25.72 -0.05 -3.81
C ILE A 17 26.05 1.23 -3.03
N TYR A 18 25.37 2.34 -3.32
CA TYR A 18 25.62 3.62 -2.64
C TYR A 18 25.39 3.54 -1.14
N ASN A 19 24.32 2.88 -0.70
CA ASN A 19 24.05 2.71 0.73
C ASN A 19 25.14 1.91 1.44
N LEU A 20 25.70 0.88 0.78
CA LEU A 20 26.79 0.10 1.36
C LEU A 20 28.10 0.88 1.42
N VAL A 21 28.42 1.64 0.38
CA VAL A 21 29.60 2.52 0.36
C VAL A 21 29.47 3.60 1.43
N ASN A 22 28.30 4.24 1.55
CA ASN A 22 28.03 5.23 2.58
C ASN A 22 28.27 4.65 3.98
N ARG A 23 27.74 3.45 4.26
CA ARG A 23 27.95 2.80 5.57
C ARG A 23 29.42 2.45 5.80
N ALA A 24 30.13 1.97 4.78
CA ALA A 24 31.54 1.62 4.89
C ALA A 24 32.45 2.83 5.14
N ILE A 25 32.04 4.04 4.76
CA ILE A 25 32.81 5.28 4.94
C ILE A 25 32.34 6.05 6.18
N LEU A 26 31.03 6.26 6.34
CA LEU A 26 30.47 7.13 7.37
C LEU A 26 30.35 6.48 8.74
N LEU A 27 30.24 5.14 8.81
CA LEU A 27 30.02 4.42 10.08
C LEU A 27 31.26 3.64 10.54
N ALA A 28 32.31 3.58 9.72
CA ALA A 28 33.52 2.83 10.05
C ALA A 28 34.65 3.78 10.46
N GLU A 29 35.46 3.34 11.42
CA GLU A 29 36.71 4.04 11.75
C GLU A 29 37.64 4.06 10.51
N PRO A 30 38.45 5.12 10.35
CA PRO A 30 39.30 5.32 9.16
C PRO A 30 40.15 4.11 8.78
N GLU A 31 40.69 3.41 9.77
CA GLU A 31 41.56 2.24 9.58
C GLU A 31 40.84 1.05 8.92
N PHE A 32 39.52 0.92 9.12
CA PHE A 32 38.72 -0.17 8.57
C PHE A 32 38.03 0.17 7.25
N GLN A 33 38.05 1.43 6.80
CA GLN A 33 37.30 1.87 5.61
C GLN A 33 37.73 1.12 4.34
N LEU A 34 39.04 0.98 4.10
CA LEU A 34 39.56 0.25 2.93
C LEU A 34 39.15 -1.23 2.95
N LYS A 35 39.27 -1.88 4.11
CA LYS A 35 38.87 -3.27 4.32
C LYS A 35 37.37 -3.47 4.09
N ASN A 36 36.55 -2.56 4.61
CA ASN A 36 35.10 -2.58 4.46
C ASN A 36 34.67 -2.36 3.00
N LEU A 37 35.32 -1.44 2.28
CA LEU A 37 35.04 -1.22 0.86
C LEU A 37 35.41 -2.44 0.00
N ALA A 38 36.54 -3.10 0.29
CA ALA A 38 36.91 -4.35 -0.35
C ALA A 38 35.87 -5.45 -0.08
N PHE A 39 35.40 -5.55 1.17
CA PHE A 39 34.34 -6.49 1.55
C PHE A 39 33.01 -6.21 0.83
N VAL A 40 32.60 -4.93 0.75
CA VAL A 40 31.39 -4.50 0.03
C VAL A 40 31.49 -4.89 -1.45
N ARG A 41 32.62 -4.58 -2.11
CA ARG A 41 32.86 -4.93 -3.51
C ARG A 41 32.74 -6.44 -3.73
N GLN A 42 33.43 -7.25 -2.92
CA GLN A 42 33.41 -8.70 -3.06
C GLN A 42 32.01 -9.28 -2.80
N SER A 43 31.30 -8.72 -1.83
CA SER A 43 29.94 -9.15 -1.51
C SER A 43 28.94 -8.80 -2.62
N LEU A 44 29.06 -7.64 -3.27
CA LEU A 44 28.22 -7.28 -4.42
C LEU A 44 28.49 -8.18 -5.62
N ILE A 45 29.75 -8.48 -5.93
CA ILE A 45 30.12 -9.40 -7.02
C ILE A 45 29.54 -10.79 -6.75
N ARG A 46 29.66 -11.31 -5.53
CA ARG A 46 29.04 -12.59 -5.13
C ARG A 46 27.51 -12.58 -5.23
N ASN A 47 26.87 -11.42 -5.13
CA ASN A 47 25.42 -11.25 -5.35
C ASN A 47 25.04 -11.04 -6.84
N GLY A 48 25.97 -11.29 -7.77
CA GLY A 48 25.74 -11.26 -9.21
C GLY A 48 25.87 -9.89 -9.86
N TYR A 49 26.36 -8.86 -9.15
CA TYR A 49 26.48 -7.53 -9.74
C TYR A 49 27.62 -7.48 -10.77
N PRO A 50 27.43 -6.86 -11.95
CA PRO A 50 28.49 -6.72 -12.94
C PRO A 50 29.68 -5.93 -12.40
N HIS A 51 30.89 -6.45 -12.57
CA HIS A 51 32.13 -5.82 -12.07
C HIS A 51 32.27 -4.35 -12.49
N ARG A 52 31.97 -4.04 -13.76
CA ARG A 52 32.05 -2.67 -14.29
C ARG A 52 31.09 -1.72 -13.57
N MET A 53 29.86 -2.19 -13.29
CA MET A 53 28.85 -1.42 -12.58
C MET A 53 29.27 -1.16 -11.14
N VAL A 54 29.76 -2.18 -10.43
CA VAL A 54 30.24 -2.04 -9.04
C VAL A 54 31.42 -1.06 -8.98
N LYS A 55 32.42 -1.23 -9.86
CA LYS A 55 33.60 -0.35 -9.89
C LYS A 55 33.21 1.10 -10.15
N SER A 56 32.38 1.36 -11.16
CA SER A 56 31.92 2.71 -11.50
C SER A 56 31.08 3.33 -10.38
N ALA A 57 30.12 2.60 -9.83
CA ALA A 57 29.25 3.12 -8.77
C ALA A 57 30.02 3.42 -7.47
N ILE A 58 30.97 2.56 -7.08
CA ILE A 58 31.83 2.83 -5.92
C ILE A 58 32.67 4.07 -6.16
N TYR A 59 33.32 4.17 -7.34
CA TYR A 59 34.16 5.32 -7.68
C TYR A 59 33.39 6.64 -7.62
N HIS A 60 32.25 6.73 -8.32
CA HIS A 60 31.39 7.92 -8.28
C HIS A 60 30.94 8.28 -6.87
N ARG A 61 30.68 7.26 -6.03
CA ARG A 61 30.24 7.51 -4.67
C ARG A 61 31.38 7.95 -3.75
N GLN A 62 32.60 7.46 -3.96
CA GLN A 62 33.80 7.93 -3.26
C GLN A 62 34.16 9.36 -3.67
N GLU A 63 34.09 9.66 -4.96
CA GLU A 63 34.31 11.01 -5.51
C GLU A 63 33.35 12.03 -4.89
N TYR A 64 32.09 11.65 -4.69
CA TYR A 64 31.11 12.47 -3.95
C TYR A 64 31.56 12.85 -2.53
N PHE A 65 32.32 11.99 -1.85
CA PHE A 65 32.85 12.29 -0.51
C PHE A 65 34.15 13.11 -0.55
N LEU A 66 34.91 13.04 -1.65
CA LEU A 66 36.17 13.77 -1.82
C LEU A 66 35.97 15.20 -2.34
N LEU A 67 34.84 15.47 -3.00
CA LEU A 67 34.49 16.80 -3.49
C LEU A 67 33.64 17.54 -2.45
N PRO A 68 34.09 18.68 -1.88
CA PRO A 68 33.34 19.46 -0.88
C PRO A 68 32.07 20.16 -1.39
N LYS A 69 31.52 19.78 -2.55
CA LYS A 69 30.63 20.66 -3.32
C LYS A 69 29.12 20.47 -3.19
N HIS A 70 28.61 19.58 -2.35
CA HIS A 70 27.15 19.42 -2.22
C HIS A 70 26.60 19.27 -0.80
N TYR A 71 27.35 19.68 0.23
CA TYR A 71 26.76 19.81 1.57
C TYR A 71 25.85 21.05 1.70
N TYR A 72 26.08 22.09 0.87
CA TYR A 72 25.32 23.35 0.87
C TYR A 72 24.60 23.68 -0.45
N ASP A 73 24.52 22.76 -1.41
CA ASP A 73 23.59 22.96 -2.53
C ASP A 73 22.17 22.63 -2.07
N GLU A 74 21.54 23.64 -1.46
CA GLU A 74 20.08 23.77 -1.38
C GLU A 74 19.42 23.85 -2.78
N ALA A 75 20.20 23.73 -3.86
CA ALA A 75 19.75 23.39 -5.20
C ALA A 75 19.38 21.90 -5.33
N HIS A 76 18.63 21.37 -4.37
CA HIS A 76 17.53 20.53 -4.83
C HIS A 76 16.67 21.48 -5.67
N PRO A 77 16.34 21.20 -6.94
CA PRO A 77 15.20 21.89 -7.51
C PRO A 77 14.03 21.47 -6.61
N ARG A 78 13.74 22.29 -5.59
CA ARG A 78 12.39 22.46 -5.08
C ARG A 78 11.64 22.63 -6.37
N ARG A 79 10.91 21.58 -6.79
CA ARG A 79 10.05 21.67 -7.95
C ARG A 79 9.28 22.94 -7.70
N ASN A 80 9.57 23.97 -8.49
CA ASN A 80 8.88 25.23 -8.37
C ASN A 80 7.41 24.85 -8.31
N ALA A 81 6.77 25.12 -7.18
CA ALA A 81 5.35 24.96 -7.01
C ALA A 81 4.67 26.06 -7.83
N ASN A 82 4.99 26.09 -9.12
CA ASN A 82 4.15 26.73 -10.10
C ASN A 82 2.92 25.83 -10.16
N ASN A 83 1.76 26.43 -9.91
CA ASN A 83 0.41 25.86 -9.88
C ASN A 83 -0.04 25.21 -11.21
N HIS A 84 0.88 24.60 -11.96
CA HIS A 84 0.53 23.71 -13.06
C HIS A 84 0.33 22.32 -12.50
N GLU A 85 -0.83 21.72 -12.81
CA GLU A 85 -1.11 20.32 -12.52
C GLU A 85 0.08 19.46 -12.99
N GLY A 86 0.77 18.88 -12.01
CA GLY A 86 1.91 18.02 -12.25
C GLY A 86 1.50 16.79 -13.07
N PRO A 87 2.46 16.11 -13.72
CA PRO A 87 2.15 14.88 -14.44
C PRO A 87 1.46 13.87 -13.51
N LEU A 88 0.36 13.26 -13.98
CA LEU A 88 -0.37 12.23 -13.25
C LEU A 88 0.60 11.14 -12.81
N ARG A 89 0.68 10.89 -11.50
CA ARG A 89 1.63 9.92 -10.94
C ARG A 89 0.93 8.61 -10.60
N ILE A 90 1.36 7.54 -11.25
CA ILE A 90 0.82 6.20 -11.02
C ILE A 90 1.92 5.31 -10.42
N THR A 91 1.58 4.51 -9.41
CA THR A 91 2.49 3.53 -8.83
C THR A 91 2.06 2.12 -9.19
N LEU A 92 2.95 1.36 -9.84
CA LEU A 92 2.73 -0.05 -10.18
C LEU A 92 3.85 -0.95 -9.66
N PRO A 93 3.60 -2.26 -9.57
CA PRO A 93 4.65 -3.24 -9.34
C PRO A 93 5.69 -3.21 -10.46
N TYR A 94 6.97 -3.36 -10.12
CA TYR A 94 8.02 -3.47 -11.13
C TYR A 94 8.03 -4.86 -11.79
N VAL A 95 7.89 -4.89 -13.11
CA VAL A 95 8.03 -6.07 -13.95
C VAL A 95 9.10 -5.74 -14.99
N ALA A 96 10.22 -6.47 -14.96
CA ALA A 96 11.34 -6.21 -15.86
C ALA A 96 10.90 -6.22 -17.33
N SER A 97 11.42 -5.29 -18.12
CA SER A 97 11.10 -5.05 -19.53
C SER A 97 9.75 -4.36 -19.75
N LEU A 98 8.68 -4.84 -19.11
CA LEU A 98 7.35 -4.24 -19.23
C LEU A 98 7.29 -2.86 -18.58
N SER A 99 7.80 -2.73 -17.35
CA SER A 99 7.82 -1.47 -16.61
C SER A 99 8.59 -0.38 -17.36
N GLU A 100 9.75 -0.69 -17.93
CA GLU A 100 10.54 0.26 -18.73
C GLU A 100 9.83 0.65 -20.03
N ALA A 101 9.17 -0.30 -20.70
CA ALA A 101 8.39 -0.03 -21.89
C ALA A 101 7.20 0.91 -21.56
N LEU A 102 6.46 0.59 -20.51
CA LEU A 102 5.34 1.41 -20.03
C LEU A 102 5.80 2.81 -19.63
N GLN A 103 6.90 2.93 -18.86
CA GLN A 103 7.42 4.22 -18.43
C GLN A 103 7.79 5.10 -19.63
N ARG A 104 8.46 4.52 -20.64
CA ARG A 104 8.84 5.26 -21.86
C ARG A 104 7.63 5.70 -22.68
N ASN A 105 6.61 4.86 -22.79
CA ASN A 105 5.41 5.18 -23.57
C ASN A 105 4.51 6.18 -22.85
N LEU A 106 4.29 6.01 -21.54
CA LEU A 106 3.39 6.85 -20.74
C LEU A 106 3.98 8.22 -20.40
N ALA A 107 5.31 8.35 -20.38
CA ALA A 107 5.96 9.65 -20.22
C ALA A 107 5.52 10.68 -21.30
N LYS A 108 5.21 10.22 -22.52
CA LYS A 108 4.72 11.07 -23.62
C LYS A 108 3.36 11.71 -23.32
N PHE A 109 2.56 11.07 -22.48
CA PHE A 109 1.21 11.52 -22.11
C PHE A 109 1.19 12.29 -20.78
N ARG A 110 2.34 12.81 -20.31
CA ARG A 110 2.49 13.43 -18.98
C ARG A 110 2.06 12.50 -17.83
N ILE A 111 2.19 11.18 -18.01
CA ILE A 111 1.94 10.20 -16.95
C ILE A 111 3.30 9.73 -16.41
N CYS A 112 3.55 9.99 -15.14
CA CYS A 112 4.76 9.61 -14.44
C CYS A 112 4.55 8.28 -13.72
N LEU A 113 5.20 7.22 -14.22
CA LEU A 113 5.21 5.94 -13.53
C LEU A 113 6.27 5.90 -12.44
N SER A 114 5.85 5.38 -11.30
CA SER A 114 6.70 5.00 -10.18
C SER A 114 6.53 3.51 -9.92
N PHE A 115 7.61 2.86 -9.49
CA PHE A 115 7.59 1.41 -9.28
C PHE A 115 7.77 1.06 -7.81
N ARG A 116 6.93 0.15 -7.35
CA ARG A 116 7.06 -0.51 -6.04
C ARG A 116 7.41 -1.98 -6.26
N ASN A 117 8.08 -2.59 -5.29
CA ASN A 117 8.26 -4.04 -5.29
C ASN A 117 7.23 -4.60 -4.31
N ASP A 118 6.29 -5.40 -4.81
CA ASP A 118 5.19 -5.93 -3.99
C ASP A 118 5.69 -7.01 -3.01
N SER A 119 6.77 -7.72 -3.34
CA SER A 119 7.38 -8.71 -2.47
C SER A 119 8.43 -8.09 -1.56
N ASN A 120 8.04 -7.63 -0.37
CA ASN A 120 9.02 -7.53 0.71
C ASN A 120 9.08 -8.89 1.42
N LEU A 121 10.26 -9.51 1.47
CA LEU A 121 10.50 -10.70 2.29
C LEU A 121 10.35 -10.41 3.80
N ARG A 122 9.87 -9.21 4.15
CA ARG A 122 9.67 -8.74 5.51
C ARG A 122 8.83 -9.73 6.31
N PHE A 123 7.82 -10.36 5.71
CA PHE A 123 7.00 -11.36 6.41
C PHE A 123 7.82 -12.55 6.92
N LEU A 124 8.82 -13.03 6.16
CA LEU A 124 9.72 -14.11 6.61
C LEU A 124 10.58 -13.71 7.81
N PHE A 125 10.89 -12.42 7.95
CA PHE A 125 11.73 -11.88 9.01
C PHE A 125 10.95 -11.18 10.13
N THR A 126 9.62 -11.10 10.05
CA THR A 126 8.76 -10.53 11.11
C THR A 126 7.80 -11.56 11.70
N GLY A 127 8.33 -12.76 11.96
CA GLY A 127 7.61 -13.81 12.71
C GLY A 127 7.25 -13.41 14.15
N ASP A 128 7.83 -12.32 14.67
CA ASP A 128 7.69 -11.86 16.05
C ASP A 128 6.82 -10.59 16.19
N ARG A 129 5.73 -10.50 15.42
CA ARG A 129 4.70 -9.48 15.72
C ARG A 129 3.53 -10.17 16.37
N ASP A 130 3.08 -9.63 17.50
CA ASP A 130 1.85 -10.04 18.16
C ASP A 130 0.73 -10.12 17.12
N VAL A 131 0.25 -11.35 16.89
CA VAL A 131 -0.90 -11.59 16.01
C VAL A 131 -2.08 -10.94 16.71
N ARG A 132 -2.55 -9.83 16.14
CA ARG A 132 -3.73 -9.15 16.68
C ARG A 132 -4.92 -10.11 16.61
N GLU A 133 -5.60 -10.26 17.74
CA GLU A 133 -6.86 -10.99 17.79
C GLU A 133 -7.88 -10.38 16.82
N ARG A 134 -8.82 -11.21 16.33
CA ARG A 134 -9.80 -10.85 15.30
C ARG A 134 -10.54 -9.54 15.58
N PHE A 135 -10.95 -9.31 16.82
CA PHE A 135 -11.71 -8.11 17.23
C PHE A 135 -10.83 -6.87 17.44
N GLN A 136 -9.51 -7.04 17.54
CA GLN A 136 -8.54 -5.95 17.67
C GLN A 136 -8.03 -5.44 16.30
N LEU A 137 -8.45 -6.09 15.20
CA LEU A 137 -8.11 -5.66 13.86
C LEU A 137 -8.80 -4.33 13.53
N ILE A 138 -8.03 -3.43 12.93
CA ILE A 138 -8.46 -2.10 12.48
C ILE A 138 -8.47 -2.05 10.95
N ASN A 139 -9.15 -1.06 10.37
CA ASN A 139 -9.18 -0.85 8.92
C ASN A 139 -9.73 -2.06 8.14
N THR A 140 -10.75 -2.70 8.71
CA THR A 140 -11.34 -3.95 8.21
C THR A 140 -12.58 -3.69 7.37
N VAL A 141 -12.79 -4.52 6.35
CA VAL A 141 -14.08 -4.74 5.72
C VAL A 141 -14.64 -6.03 6.29
N TYR A 142 -15.83 -5.99 6.86
CA TYR A 142 -16.43 -7.12 7.55
C TYR A 142 -17.87 -7.35 7.09
N SER A 143 -18.36 -8.56 7.34
CA SER A 143 -19.74 -8.95 7.06
C SER A 143 -20.41 -9.60 8.27
N ILE A 144 -21.64 -9.19 8.55
CA ILE A 144 -22.52 -9.75 9.57
C ILE A 144 -23.71 -10.39 8.86
N SER A 145 -24.02 -11.64 9.18
CA SER A 145 -25.16 -12.36 8.57
C SER A 145 -26.40 -12.21 9.44
N CYS A 146 -27.56 -12.06 8.80
CA CYS A 146 -28.84 -12.19 9.48
C CYS A 146 -29.12 -13.67 9.80
N LEU A 147 -29.69 -13.95 10.97
CA LEU A 147 -30.07 -15.31 11.38
C LEU A 147 -31.42 -15.75 10.81
N GLY A 148 -32.29 -14.79 10.45
CA GLY A 148 -33.64 -15.06 9.94
C GLY A 148 -33.78 -15.01 8.42
N CYS A 149 -32.80 -14.49 7.67
CA CYS A 149 -32.89 -14.41 6.21
C CYS A 149 -31.51 -14.35 5.53
N ARG A 150 -31.50 -14.31 4.18
CA ARG A 150 -30.26 -14.25 3.37
C ARG A 150 -29.56 -12.88 3.37
N PHE A 151 -30.02 -11.94 4.19
CA PHE A 151 -29.42 -10.62 4.27
C PHE A 151 -28.02 -10.67 4.90
N ILE A 152 -27.06 -10.00 4.25
CA ILE A 152 -25.70 -9.86 4.75
C ILE A 152 -25.38 -8.37 4.84
N PHE A 153 -25.09 -7.90 6.04
CA PHE A 153 -24.60 -6.54 6.26
C PHE A 153 -23.10 -6.50 6.03
N ILE A 154 -22.67 -5.76 5.00
CA ILE A 154 -21.26 -5.56 4.69
C ILE A 154 -20.92 -4.09 4.91
N ASN A 155 -19.92 -3.81 5.74
CA ASN A 155 -19.44 -2.47 5.98
C ASN A 155 -17.94 -2.45 6.26
N HIS A 156 -17.36 -1.26 6.28
CA HIS A 156 -15.99 -1.07 6.70
C HIS A 156 -15.90 -0.22 7.97
N THR A 157 -14.80 -0.39 8.71
CA THR A 157 -14.49 0.47 9.86
C THR A 157 -13.03 0.89 9.85
N LYS A 158 -12.77 2.10 10.35
CA LYS A 158 -11.42 2.59 10.67
C LYS A 158 -11.01 2.19 12.09
N LYS A 159 -11.99 2.00 12.99
CA LYS A 159 -11.79 1.62 14.39
C LYS A 159 -11.49 0.12 14.51
N SER A 160 -11.27 -0.35 15.74
CA SER A 160 -11.20 -1.78 16.00
C SER A 160 -12.54 -2.43 15.68
N LEU A 161 -12.51 -3.65 15.14
CA LEU A 161 -13.72 -4.39 14.80
C LEU A 161 -14.62 -4.59 16.02
N GLY A 162 -14.04 -4.83 17.20
CA GLY A 162 -14.78 -4.98 18.45
C GLY A 162 -15.56 -3.72 18.85
N GLU A 163 -14.94 -2.53 18.75
CA GLU A 163 -15.64 -1.26 19.04
C GLU A 163 -16.80 -1.01 18.08
N GLU A 164 -16.61 -1.32 16.79
CA GLU A 164 -17.66 -1.15 15.79
C GLU A 164 -18.84 -2.09 16.05
N ILE A 165 -18.57 -3.36 16.36
CA ILE A 165 -19.60 -4.35 16.69
C ILE A 165 -20.33 -3.95 17.97
N ALA A 166 -19.61 -3.53 19.02
CA ALA A 166 -20.22 -3.10 20.27
C ALA A 166 -21.16 -1.89 20.04
N LYS A 167 -20.74 -0.93 19.20
CA LYS A 167 -21.58 0.21 18.82
C LYS A 167 -22.85 -0.24 18.08
N LEU A 168 -22.73 -1.15 17.12
CA LEU A 168 -23.88 -1.68 16.38
C LEU A 168 -24.85 -2.40 17.31
N TYR A 169 -24.34 -3.25 18.19
CA TYR A 169 -25.14 -3.97 19.18
C TYR A 169 -25.89 -3.02 20.11
N GLN A 170 -25.21 -1.97 20.60
CA GLN A 170 -25.84 -0.92 21.41
C GLN A 170 -26.92 -0.16 20.63
N SER A 171 -26.68 0.17 19.35
CA SER A 171 -27.66 0.87 18.52
C SER A 171 -28.94 0.05 18.25
N LEU A 172 -28.82 -1.28 18.23
CA LEU A 172 -29.98 -2.17 18.12
C LEU A 172 -30.76 -2.29 19.43
N ARG A 173 -30.05 -2.37 20.57
CA ARG A 173 -30.66 -2.55 21.87
C ARG A 173 -31.30 -1.27 22.40
N ASP A 174 -30.67 -0.13 22.17
CA ASP A 174 -31.11 1.16 22.70
C ASP A 174 -31.02 2.27 21.63
N PRO A 175 -31.90 2.21 20.61
CA PRO A 175 -31.83 3.11 19.47
C PRO A 175 -31.88 4.59 19.87
N LYS A 176 -32.61 4.95 20.94
CA LYS A 176 -32.76 6.35 21.39
C LYS A 176 -31.45 7.00 21.81
N THR A 177 -30.49 6.23 22.30
CA THR A 177 -29.21 6.73 22.85
C THR A 177 -28.09 6.71 21.80
N VAL A 178 -28.09 5.71 20.90
CA VAL A 178 -27.06 5.55 19.86
C VAL A 178 -27.71 5.34 18.50
N MET A 179 -28.08 6.44 17.85
CA MET A 179 -28.61 6.42 16.49
C MET A 179 -27.49 6.18 15.47
N THR A 180 -27.53 5.02 14.80
CA THR A 180 -26.66 4.71 13.67
C THR A 180 -27.52 4.40 12.46
N GLY A 181 -27.80 5.38 11.60
CA GLY A 181 -28.57 5.16 10.38
C GLY A 181 -27.80 4.31 9.38
N ASN A 182 -28.03 2.99 9.37
CA ASN A 182 -27.42 2.08 8.40
C ASN A 182 -28.38 0.95 7.99
N ARG A 183 -28.01 0.20 6.96
CA ARG A 183 -28.83 -0.90 6.43
C ARG A 183 -29.11 -2.02 7.45
N LEU A 184 -28.28 -2.17 8.49
CA LEU A 184 -28.46 -3.19 9.52
C LEU A 184 -29.57 -2.76 10.49
N THR A 185 -29.54 -1.52 10.99
CA THR A 185 -30.60 -0.98 11.85
C THR A 185 -31.93 -0.85 11.11
N GLU A 186 -31.89 -0.50 9.82
CA GLU A 186 -33.07 -0.48 8.96
C GLU A 186 -33.68 -1.89 8.83
N HIS A 187 -32.86 -2.90 8.49
CA HIS A 187 -33.32 -4.29 8.44
C HIS A 187 -33.92 -4.76 9.77
N ALA A 188 -33.27 -4.45 10.89
CA ALA A 188 -33.74 -4.81 12.24
C ALA A 188 -35.07 -4.15 12.62
N SER A 189 -35.33 -2.95 12.11
CA SER A 189 -36.58 -2.23 12.37
C SER A 189 -37.77 -2.79 11.58
N ILE A 190 -37.52 -3.35 10.40
CA ILE A 190 -38.55 -3.89 9.51
C ILE A 190 -38.83 -5.36 9.83
N TYR A 191 -37.78 -6.15 10.11
CA TYR A 191 -37.88 -7.58 10.32
C TYR A 191 -37.45 -7.94 11.75
N PRO A 192 -38.22 -8.77 12.48
CA PRO A 192 -37.87 -9.23 13.83
C PRO A 192 -36.82 -10.36 13.75
N HIS A 193 -35.65 -10.06 13.17
CA HIS A 193 -34.54 -10.99 13.02
C HIS A 193 -33.32 -10.54 13.82
N ASP A 194 -32.65 -11.50 14.42
CA ASP A 194 -31.35 -11.29 15.04
C ASP A 194 -30.19 -11.44 14.05
N PHE A 195 -29.01 -10.97 14.46
CA PHE A 195 -27.79 -11.00 13.67
C PHE A 195 -26.69 -11.80 14.36
N ASP A 196 -25.84 -12.47 13.57
CA ASP A 196 -24.72 -13.24 14.08
C ASP A 196 -23.51 -12.33 14.37
N PHE A 197 -23.45 -11.80 15.59
CA PHE A 197 -22.31 -11.02 16.09
C PHE A 197 -21.13 -11.87 16.57
N ILE A 198 -21.29 -13.19 16.64
CA ILE A 198 -20.22 -14.11 17.06
C ILE A 198 -19.35 -14.46 15.86
N ASN A 199 -19.96 -14.79 14.71
CA ASN A 199 -19.25 -15.24 13.51
C ASN A 199 -19.02 -14.14 12.46
N VAL A 200 -18.61 -12.94 12.89
CA VAL A 200 -18.40 -11.79 11.98
C VAL A 200 -17.21 -11.99 11.04
N LYS A 201 -17.45 -12.31 9.77
CA LYS A 201 -16.38 -12.60 8.80
C LYS A 201 -15.63 -11.33 8.40
N ILE A 202 -14.30 -11.41 8.37
CA ILE A 202 -13.43 -10.34 7.85
C ILE A 202 -13.16 -10.65 6.39
N LEU A 203 -13.58 -9.76 5.49
CA LEU A 203 -13.44 -9.92 4.05
C LEU A 203 -12.10 -9.35 3.55
N ALA A 204 -11.65 -8.24 4.12
CA ALA A 204 -10.39 -7.60 3.76
C ALA A 204 -9.85 -6.68 4.87
N VAL A 205 -8.55 -6.37 4.81
CA VAL A 205 -7.89 -5.35 5.65
C VAL A 205 -7.17 -4.36 4.74
N GLU A 206 -7.59 -3.11 4.72
CA GLU A 206 -7.06 -2.08 3.82
C GLU A 206 -6.92 -0.73 4.54
N ARG A 207 -5.69 -0.22 4.56
CA ARG A 207 -5.32 1.02 5.27
C ARG A 207 -5.87 2.27 4.57
N SER A 208 -5.94 2.25 3.24
CA SER A 208 -6.47 3.35 2.46
C SER A 208 -7.99 3.41 2.56
N SER A 209 -8.54 4.54 3.02
CA SER A 209 -9.99 4.71 3.16
C SER A 209 -10.72 4.53 1.82
N LYS A 210 -10.22 5.16 0.75
CA LYS A 210 -10.83 5.08 -0.60
C LYS A 210 -10.85 3.65 -1.13
N ARG A 211 -9.75 2.90 -0.98
CA ARG A 211 -9.68 1.49 -1.42
C ARG A 211 -10.59 0.60 -0.58
N ARG A 212 -10.65 0.84 0.73
CA ARG A 212 -11.51 0.08 1.64
C ARG A 212 -12.99 0.29 1.34
N GLU A 213 -13.39 1.51 1.00
CA GLU A 213 -14.74 1.83 0.54
C GLU A 213 -15.06 1.09 -0.77
N LEU A 214 -14.17 1.16 -1.76
CA LEU A 214 -14.34 0.44 -3.03
C LEU A 214 -14.49 -1.08 -2.82
N LEU A 215 -13.67 -1.67 -1.94
CA LEU A 215 -13.80 -3.09 -1.58
C LEU A 215 -15.16 -3.38 -0.94
N THR A 216 -15.64 -2.51 -0.06
CA THR A 216 -16.96 -2.65 0.56
C THR A 216 -18.07 -2.70 -0.49
N LEU A 217 -18.04 -1.78 -1.45
CA LEU A 217 -19.00 -1.75 -2.56
C LEU A 217 -18.92 -3.01 -3.41
N THR A 218 -17.70 -3.43 -3.76
CA THR A 218 -17.45 -4.64 -4.55
C THR A 218 -18.01 -5.89 -3.86
N PHE A 219 -17.75 -6.04 -2.56
CA PHE A 219 -18.27 -7.18 -1.78
C PHE A 219 -19.79 -7.13 -1.61
N ARG A 220 -20.39 -5.93 -1.53
CA ARG A 220 -21.85 -5.78 -1.54
C ARG A 220 -22.42 -6.31 -2.85
N GLU A 221 -21.91 -5.86 -4.00
CA GLU A 221 -22.37 -6.35 -5.31
C GLU A 221 -22.24 -7.88 -5.44
N GLN A 222 -21.11 -8.44 -5.00
CA GLN A 222 -20.88 -9.89 -5.04
C GLN A 222 -21.81 -10.69 -4.12
N ALA A 223 -22.24 -10.11 -2.99
CA ALA A 223 -23.15 -10.74 -2.04
C ALA A 223 -24.63 -10.61 -2.44
N PHE A 224 -24.97 -9.68 -3.35
CA PHE A 224 -26.32 -9.47 -3.89
C PHE A 224 -26.46 -9.84 -5.39
N PRO A 225 -26.08 -11.06 -5.85
CA PRO A 225 -26.44 -11.49 -7.18
C PRO A 225 -27.91 -11.93 -7.18
N ALA A 226 -28.79 -11.12 -7.76
CA ALA A 226 -30.17 -11.43 -8.19
C ALA A 226 -31.34 -11.24 -7.18
N ALA A 227 -31.59 -10.00 -6.71
CA ALA A 227 -32.89 -9.65 -6.13
C ALA A 227 -33.57 -8.40 -6.73
N ASP A 228 -32.84 -7.43 -7.28
CA ASP A 228 -33.47 -6.24 -7.90
C ASP A 228 -33.17 -6.17 -9.40
N GLN A 229 -34.16 -6.53 -10.21
CA GLN A 229 -34.24 -6.20 -11.65
C GLN A 229 -34.95 -4.87 -11.91
N THR A 230 -35.16 -4.02 -10.89
CA THR A 230 -36.02 -2.83 -10.99
C THR A 230 -35.28 -1.49 -10.87
N ILE A 231 -33.95 -1.48 -10.75
CA ILE A 231 -33.18 -0.24 -10.69
C ILE A 231 -32.11 -0.28 -11.77
N ASP A 232 -32.21 0.64 -12.73
CA ASP A 232 -31.24 0.86 -13.80
C ASP A 232 -29.82 0.97 -13.23
N LYS A 233 -29.04 -0.12 -13.37
CA LYS A 233 -27.70 -0.27 -12.76
C LYS A 233 -26.62 0.61 -13.39
N ILE A 234 -26.96 1.39 -14.42
CA ILE A 234 -26.00 2.22 -15.17
C ILE A 234 -26.14 3.70 -14.79
N SER A 235 -27.30 4.16 -14.33
CA SER A 235 -27.54 5.57 -14.01
C SER A 235 -26.97 5.99 -12.63
N SER A 236 -26.87 5.05 -11.67
CA SER A 236 -26.33 5.34 -10.32
C SER A 236 -24.80 5.25 -10.23
N VAL A 237 -24.14 4.68 -11.24
CA VAL A 237 -22.68 4.54 -11.32
C VAL A 237 -22.03 5.81 -11.89
N SER A 238 -22.81 6.73 -12.48
CA SER A 238 -22.26 7.81 -13.31
C SER A 238 -21.70 9.02 -12.55
N GLN A 239 -21.88 9.13 -11.22
CA GLN A 239 -21.51 10.36 -10.49
C GLN A 239 -20.45 10.16 -9.40
N THR A 240 -20.41 8.99 -8.76
CA THR A 240 -19.38 8.65 -7.75
C THR A 240 -18.03 8.30 -8.36
N TYR A 241 -17.98 7.92 -9.63
CA TYR A 241 -16.73 7.56 -10.33
C TYR A 241 -16.05 8.75 -10.98
N SER A 242 -16.76 9.86 -11.19
CA SER A 242 -16.24 11.08 -11.81
C SER A 242 -15.16 11.74 -10.95
N ASP A 243 -15.32 11.72 -9.63
CA ASP A 243 -14.39 12.34 -8.67
C ASP A 243 -13.17 11.47 -8.34
N LEU A 244 -13.08 10.26 -8.91
CA LEU A 244 -11.95 9.34 -8.71
C LEU A 244 -10.85 9.50 -9.77
N PHE A 245 -11.14 10.20 -10.88
CA PHE A 245 -10.22 10.43 -12.00
C PHE A 245 -9.78 11.89 -12.18
N HIS A 246 -10.17 12.79 -11.27
CA HIS A 246 -9.61 14.13 -11.10
C HIS A 246 -8.66 14.16 -9.90
#